data_AF-U6D9N6-F1
#
_entry.id   AF-U6D9N6-F1
#
_cell.length_a   1.000
_cell.length_b   1.000
_cell.length_c   1.000
_cell.angle_alpha   90.00
_cell.angle_beta   90.00
_cell.angle_gamma   90.00
#
_symmetry.space_group_name_H-M   'P 1'
#
loop_
_entity.id
_entity.type
_entity.pdbx_description
1 polymer ?
#
loop_
_entity_poly.entity_id
_entity_poly.type
_entity_poly.pdbx_seq_one_letter_code
_entity_poly.pdbx_strand_id
1 'polypeptide(L)'
;PVLSPAAAGPSVSLYLSEDEVRRLIGLDAELYYVRNDLISHYALSFNLLVPSETNFLHFTWHAKSKVEYKLGFQVDNFVAMDMPQVNISAQGEVPRTLSVFRVELSCTGKVDSEVMILMQLNLTVNSSKNFTVLNFKRRKMCYKKLEEVKTSALDKNSSRTIYDPVHAAPTTSTRVFYISVGVCCAVIFLVAIILAVLHLHSMKRIELDDSISASSSSQGLSQPSTQTTQYLRADTPNNATPIT
;
A
#
# COMPACT_ATOMS: atom_id res chain seq x y z
N PRO A 1 -29.98 46.35 13.87
CA PRO A 1 -30.34 44.91 13.88
C PRO A 1 -29.18 44.08 14.45
N VAL A 2 -29.25 43.79 15.75
CA VAL A 2 -28.30 42.91 16.42
C VAL A 2 -28.60 41.48 15.95
N LEU A 3 -27.63 40.84 15.32
CA LEU A 3 -27.70 39.42 14.96
C LEU A 3 -27.91 38.61 16.24
N SER A 4 -29.09 38.02 16.38
CA SER A 4 -29.39 37.04 17.40
C SER A 4 -28.36 35.90 17.29
N PRO A 5 -27.72 35.46 18.39
CA PRO A 5 -26.88 34.28 18.34
C PRO A 5 -27.79 33.11 17.96
N ALA A 6 -27.48 32.46 16.83
CA ALA A 6 -28.15 31.24 16.41
C ALA A 6 -28.18 30.29 17.62
N ALA A 7 -29.38 29.80 17.97
CA ALA A 7 -29.55 28.86 19.06
C ALA A 7 -28.50 27.75 18.92
N ALA A 8 -27.59 27.68 19.89
CA ALA A 8 -26.44 26.79 19.83
C ALA A 8 -26.93 25.35 19.92
N GLY A 9 -27.23 24.76 18.76
CA GLY A 9 -27.52 23.35 18.65
C GLY A 9 -26.36 22.51 19.19
N PRO A 10 -26.59 21.21 19.45
CA PRO A 10 -25.48 20.28 19.56
C PRO A 10 -24.64 20.42 18.31
N SER A 11 -23.34 20.49 18.51
CA SER A 11 -22.36 20.45 17.42
C SER A 11 -21.43 19.32 17.74
N VAL A 12 -21.72 18.15 17.18
CA VAL A 12 -20.98 16.91 17.35
C VAL A 12 -19.98 16.77 16.21
N SER A 13 -18.76 16.38 16.54
CA SER A 13 -17.79 15.89 15.56
C SER A 13 -17.20 14.57 16.03
N LEU A 14 -17.03 13.64 15.09
CA LEU A 14 -16.47 12.31 15.31
C LEU A 14 -15.69 11.88 14.06
N TYR A 15 -14.41 11.59 14.23
CA TYR A 15 -13.49 11.35 13.11
C TYR A 15 -12.27 10.53 13.52
N LEU A 16 -11.53 10.02 12.53
CA LEU A 16 -10.16 9.54 12.71
C LEU A 16 -9.18 10.68 12.40
N SER A 17 -8.19 10.90 13.26
CA SER A 17 -7.14 11.90 13.04
C SER A 17 -6.26 11.54 11.85
N GLU A 18 -5.53 12.52 11.33
CA GLU A 18 -4.55 12.31 10.25
C GLU A 18 -3.57 11.17 10.58
N ASP A 19 -3.00 11.16 11.79
CA ASP A 19 -2.09 10.10 12.24
C ASP A 19 -2.74 8.71 12.18
N GLU A 20 -4.02 8.61 12.57
CA GLU A 20 -4.73 7.35 12.59
C GLU A 20 -5.06 6.85 11.18
N VAL A 21 -5.45 7.76 10.29
CA VAL A 21 -5.71 7.45 8.89
C VAL A 21 -4.41 7.08 8.17
N ARG A 22 -3.32 7.81 8.40
CA ARG A 22 -2.00 7.48 7.87
C ARG A 22 -1.56 6.09 8.34
N ARG A 23 -1.77 5.77 9.62
CA ARG A 23 -1.43 4.46 10.18
C ARG A 23 -2.26 3.31 9.58
N LEU A 24 -3.54 3.54 9.32
CA LEU A 24 -4.46 2.49 8.84
C LEU A 24 -4.43 2.28 7.32
N ILE A 25 -4.32 3.36 6.54
CA ILE A 25 -4.43 3.34 5.07
C ILE A 25 -3.36 4.14 4.34
N GLY A 26 -2.40 4.74 5.04
CA GLY A 26 -1.29 5.45 4.41
C GLY A 26 -1.68 6.77 3.73
N LEU A 27 -2.77 7.40 4.16
CA LEU A 27 -3.24 8.69 3.61
C LEU A 27 -3.04 9.83 4.61
N ASP A 28 -2.66 10.99 4.10
CA ASP A 28 -2.46 12.23 4.86
C ASP A 28 -3.75 13.05 4.93
N ALA A 29 -4.77 12.52 5.62
CA ALA A 29 -6.06 13.19 5.74
C ALA A 29 -6.80 12.78 7.01
N GLU A 30 -7.68 13.65 7.50
CA GLU A 30 -8.67 13.30 8.53
C GLU A 30 -9.89 12.60 7.90
N LEU A 31 -10.43 11.58 8.56
CA LEU A 31 -11.64 10.88 8.11
C LEU A 31 -12.82 11.20 9.03
N TYR A 32 -13.66 12.15 8.61
CA TYR A 32 -14.84 12.53 9.35
C TYR A 32 -16.03 11.60 9.09
N TYR A 33 -16.60 11.09 10.19
CA TYR A 33 -17.89 10.39 10.18
C TYR A 33 -19.04 11.33 10.49
N VAL A 34 -18.80 12.25 11.43
CA VAL A 34 -19.68 13.37 11.73
C VAL A 34 -18.83 14.63 11.79
N ARG A 35 -19.22 15.67 11.06
CA ARG A 35 -18.56 16.99 11.09
C ARG A 35 -19.61 18.05 11.38
N ASN A 36 -19.59 18.61 12.58
CA ASN A 36 -20.60 19.59 13.03
C ASN A 36 -22.03 19.11 12.71
N ASP A 37 -22.39 17.94 13.23
CA ASP A 37 -23.68 17.25 13.08
C ASP A 37 -24.00 16.70 11.69
N LEU A 38 -23.19 17.01 10.67
CA LEU A 38 -23.35 16.45 9.34
C LEU A 38 -22.73 15.05 9.28
N ILE A 39 -23.56 14.06 8.96
CA ILE A 39 -23.15 12.66 8.85
C ILE A 39 -22.58 12.39 7.46
N SER A 40 -21.38 11.84 7.41
CA SER A 40 -20.76 11.36 6.18
C SER A 40 -21.15 9.90 5.92
N HIS A 41 -22.19 9.70 5.12
CA HIS A 41 -22.61 8.35 4.72
C HIS A 41 -21.53 7.61 3.93
N TYR A 42 -20.71 8.33 3.16
CA TYR A 42 -19.59 7.75 2.43
C TYR A 42 -18.55 7.14 3.38
N ALA A 43 -18.15 7.89 4.42
CA ALA A 43 -17.18 7.40 5.40
C ALA A 43 -17.71 6.20 6.19
N LEU A 44 -19.00 6.19 6.56
CA LEU A 44 -19.64 5.08 7.28
C LEU A 44 -19.81 3.81 6.43
N SER A 45 -19.92 3.97 5.11
CA SER A 45 -20.07 2.84 4.17
C SER A 45 -18.77 2.13 3.88
N PHE A 46 -17.63 2.73 4.24
CA PHE A 46 -16.32 2.16 3.98
C PHE A 46 -15.98 1.06 4.98
N ASN A 47 -15.85 -0.17 4.48
CA ASN A 47 -15.36 -1.32 5.24
C ASN A 47 -13.83 -1.26 5.36
N LEU A 48 -13.35 -0.40 6.26
CA LEU A 48 -11.91 -0.20 6.44
C LEU A 48 -11.22 -1.51 6.85
N LEU A 49 -10.19 -1.90 6.11
CA LEU A 49 -9.32 -3.03 6.45
C LEU A 49 -8.43 -2.66 7.63
N VAL A 50 -8.42 -3.50 8.66
CA VAL A 50 -7.56 -3.39 9.84
C VAL A 50 -6.54 -4.53 9.79
N PRO A 51 -5.25 -4.23 9.59
CA PRO A 51 -4.18 -5.24 9.53
C PRO A 51 -4.10 -6.08 10.81
N SER A 52 -3.53 -7.29 10.72
CA SER A 52 -3.36 -8.19 11.87
C SER A 52 -2.58 -7.56 13.02
N GLU A 53 -1.53 -6.81 12.70
CA GLU A 53 -0.68 -6.14 13.71
C GLU A 53 -1.34 -4.93 14.39
N THR A 54 -2.42 -4.40 13.80
CA THR A 54 -3.13 -3.25 14.36
C THR A 54 -4.26 -3.71 15.27
N ASN A 55 -4.05 -3.59 16.58
CA ASN A 55 -5.04 -3.99 17.58
C ASN A 55 -5.85 -2.82 18.13
N PHE A 56 -5.48 -1.57 17.88
CA PHE A 56 -6.16 -0.40 18.45
C PHE A 56 -6.63 0.54 17.35
N LEU A 57 -7.86 1.01 17.46
CA LEU A 57 -8.41 2.11 16.67
C LEU A 57 -8.69 3.32 17.59
N HIS A 58 -8.27 4.50 17.16
CA HIS A 58 -8.47 5.74 17.93
C HIS A 58 -9.50 6.65 17.26
N PHE A 59 -10.59 6.91 17.96
CA PHE A 59 -11.66 7.80 17.49
C PHE A 59 -11.62 9.10 18.27
N THR A 60 -11.54 10.21 17.53
CA THR A 60 -11.57 11.56 18.10
C THR A 60 -12.97 12.09 18.05
N TRP A 61 -13.47 12.61 19.17
CA TRP A 61 -14.84 13.10 19.26
C TRP A 61 -15.02 14.21 20.29
N HIS A 62 -16.06 15.02 20.09
CA HIS A 62 -16.54 16.00 21.05
C HIS A 62 -17.95 16.49 20.66
N ALA A 63 -18.63 17.14 21.60
CA ALA A 63 -19.90 17.82 21.37
C ALA A 63 -19.94 19.20 22.07
N LYS A 64 -20.47 20.24 21.40
CA LYS A 64 -20.67 21.56 22.04
C LYS A 64 -21.81 21.55 23.07
N SER A 65 -22.89 20.80 22.81
CA SER A 65 -24.05 20.67 23.69
C SER A 65 -24.21 19.23 24.22
N LYS A 66 -25.20 18.98 25.10
CA LYS A 66 -25.38 17.68 25.75
C LYS A 66 -25.83 16.64 24.74
N VAL A 67 -25.02 15.61 24.54
CA VAL A 67 -25.33 14.48 23.68
C VAL A 67 -25.06 13.19 24.44
N GLU A 68 -26.08 12.38 24.63
CA GLU A 68 -25.95 11.07 25.26
C GLU A 68 -25.59 10.05 24.18
N TYR A 69 -24.78 9.06 24.54
CA TYR A 69 -24.39 7.99 23.64
C TYR A 69 -24.66 6.60 24.22
N LYS A 70 -24.87 5.64 23.32
CA LYS A 70 -24.79 4.20 23.59
C LYS A 70 -23.93 3.54 22.53
N LEU A 71 -23.00 2.69 22.96
CA LEU A 71 -22.01 2.03 22.13
C LEU A 71 -22.18 0.51 22.25
N GLY A 72 -22.19 -0.17 21.11
CA GLY A 72 -22.27 -1.62 21.03
C GLY A 72 -21.40 -2.18 19.90
N PHE A 73 -21.12 -3.47 19.99
CA PHE A 73 -20.31 -4.20 19.02
C PHE A 73 -21.01 -5.47 18.55
N GLN A 74 -20.75 -5.86 17.31
CA GLN A 74 -21.08 -7.16 16.75
C GLN A 74 -19.85 -7.69 16.02
N VAL A 75 -19.59 -8.99 16.15
CA VAL A 75 -18.50 -9.71 15.50
C VAL A 75 -19.10 -10.95 14.84
N ASP A 76 -18.69 -11.25 13.61
CA ASP A 76 -19.21 -12.39 12.86
C ASP A 76 -18.49 -13.72 13.16
N ASN A 77 -17.24 -13.70 13.61
CA ASN A 77 -16.46 -14.90 13.95
C ASN A 77 -15.74 -14.80 15.31
N PHE A 78 -16.39 -15.32 16.35
CA PHE A 78 -15.84 -15.37 17.73
C PHE A 78 -14.71 -16.40 17.93
N VAL A 79 -14.48 -17.31 16.97
CA VAL A 79 -13.36 -18.25 17.05
C VAL A 79 -12.05 -17.54 16.66
N ALA A 80 -12.12 -16.66 15.67
CA ALA A 80 -10.98 -15.90 15.16
C ALA A 80 -10.62 -14.67 16.01
N MET A 81 -11.62 -14.05 16.65
CA MET A 81 -11.46 -12.77 17.33
C MET A 81 -12.34 -12.67 18.58
N ASP A 82 -11.82 -12.04 19.63
CA ASP A 82 -12.59 -11.75 20.84
C ASP A 82 -13.53 -10.55 20.64
N MET A 83 -14.51 -10.39 21.54
CA MET A 83 -15.38 -9.22 21.52
C MET A 83 -14.57 -7.92 21.76
N PRO A 84 -14.71 -6.88 20.91
CA PRO A 84 -13.96 -5.64 21.06
C PRO A 84 -14.09 -5.01 22.44
N GLN A 85 -12.97 -4.51 22.96
CA GLN A 85 -12.94 -3.76 24.21
C GLN A 85 -12.81 -2.27 23.93
N VAL A 86 -13.35 -1.43 24.82
CA VAL A 86 -13.30 0.03 24.67
C VAL A 86 -12.97 0.68 26.00
N ASN A 87 -12.21 1.78 25.97
CA ASN A 87 -11.77 2.50 27.17
C ASN A 87 -12.79 3.53 27.72
N ILE A 88 -14.05 3.45 27.31
CA ILE A 88 -15.16 4.28 27.78
C ILE A 88 -16.34 3.38 28.17
N SER A 89 -17.32 3.92 28.89
CA SER A 89 -18.53 3.17 29.24
C SER A 89 -19.36 2.82 28.00
N ALA A 90 -20.17 1.75 28.07
CA ALA A 90 -21.08 1.39 26.98
C ALA A 90 -22.19 2.45 26.75
N GLN A 91 -22.43 3.32 27.72
CA GLN A 91 -23.33 4.46 27.60
C GLN A 91 -22.84 5.62 28.45
N GLY A 92 -23.11 6.85 28.04
CA GLY A 92 -22.67 8.04 28.76
C GLY A 92 -22.98 9.33 28.01
N GLU A 93 -22.24 10.40 28.32
CA GLU A 93 -22.31 11.68 27.61
C GLU A 93 -21.06 11.87 26.73
N VAL A 94 -21.24 12.36 25.50
CA VAL A 94 -20.14 12.75 24.61
C VAL A 94 -19.36 13.91 25.26
N PRO A 95 -18.03 13.84 25.36
CA PRO A 95 -17.25 14.85 26.05
C PRO A 95 -17.37 16.22 25.39
N ARG A 96 -17.34 17.27 26.22
CA ARG A 96 -17.42 18.68 25.74
C ARG A 96 -16.11 19.19 25.19
N THR A 97 -15.01 18.58 25.62
CA THR A 97 -13.66 18.84 25.14
C THR A 97 -13.27 17.79 24.13
N LEU A 98 -12.38 18.17 23.21
CA LEU A 98 -11.77 17.23 22.27
C LEU A 98 -11.14 16.06 23.05
N SER A 99 -11.64 14.86 22.78
CA SER A 99 -11.24 13.65 23.50
C SER A 99 -11.06 12.50 22.51
N VAL A 100 -10.35 11.46 22.95
CA VAL A 100 -10.11 10.26 22.16
C VAL A 100 -10.56 9.04 22.95
N PHE A 101 -11.33 8.16 22.32
CA PHE A 101 -11.58 6.82 22.84
C PHE A 101 -10.91 5.78 21.94
N ARG A 102 -10.51 4.67 22.56
CA ARG A 102 -9.75 3.59 21.94
C ARG A 102 -10.60 2.33 21.91
N VAL A 103 -10.71 1.73 20.73
CA VAL A 103 -11.33 0.43 20.51
C VAL A 103 -10.22 -0.59 20.28
N GLU A 104 -10.22 -1.67 21.05
CA GLU A 104 -9.28 -2.78 20.94
C GLU A 104 -9.90 -3.95 20.16
N LEU A 105 -9.17 -4.42 19.15
CA LEU A 105 -9.54 -5.46 18.21
C LEU A 105 -8.52 -6.59 18.27
N SER A 106 -8.75 -7.58 19.14
CA SER A 106 -7.79 -8.64 19.44
C SER A 106 -8.16 -9.97 18.79
N CYS A 107 -7.28 -10.48 17.92
CA CYS A 107 -7.41 -11.80 17.33
C CYS A 107 -6.98 -12.89 18.34
N THR A 108 -7.74 -13.99 18.40
CA THR A 108 -7.43 -15.13 19.30
C THR A 108 -6.18 -15.88 18.87
N GLY A 109 -5.83 -15.78 17.57
CA GLY A 109 -4.72 -16.53 16.98
C GLY A 109 -5.03 -18.01 16.71
N LYS A 110 -6.31 -18.44 16.78
CA LYS A 110 -6.68 -19.86 16.63
C LYS A 110 -6.91 -20.29 15.17
N VAL A 111 -7.38 -19.38 14.33
CA VAL A 111 -7.81 -19.65 12.95
C VAL A 111 -7.51 -18.44 12.07
N ASP A 112 -7.16 -18.70 10.81
CA ASP A 112 -7.06 -17.67 9.78
C ASP A 112 -8.46 -17.25 9.33
N SER A 113 -8.79 -15.96 9.47
CA SER A 113 -10.09 -15.42 9.06
C SER A 113 -10.01 -13.92 8.83
N GLU A 114 -10.72 -13.44 7.82
CA GLU A 114 -11.18 -12.05 7.80
C GLU A 114 -12.42 -11.96 8.68
N VAL A 115 -12.45 -11.03 9.63
CA VAL A 115 -13.53 -10.89 10.61
C VAL A 115 -14.20 -9.55 10.40
N MET A 116 -15.51 -9.53 10.16
CA MET A 116 -16.29 -8.30 10.07
C MET A 116 -16.75 -7.87 11.46
N ILE A 117 -16.43 -6.63 11.79
CA ILE A 117 -16.82 -5.99 13.04
C ILE A 117 -17.77 -4.85 12.72
N LEU A 118 -18.90 -4.80 13.40
CA LEU A 118 -19.80 -3.66 13.38
C LEU A 118 -19.80 -2.99 14.74
N MET A 119 -19.23 -1.78 14.81
CA MET A 119 -19.40 -0.89 15.96
C MET A 119 -20.62 -0.01 15.70
N GLN A 120 -21.57 0.00 16.62
CA GLN A 120 -22.77 0.82 16.54
C GLN A 120 -22.76 1.88 17.64
N LEU A 121 -22.76 3.15 17.25
CA LEU A 121 -22.84 4.30 18.16
C LEU A 121 -24.17 5.02 17.95
N ASN A 122 -25.01 5.02 18.97
CA ASN A 122 -26.27 5.74 18.98
C ASN A 122 -26.07 7.06 19.71
N LEU A 123 -26.39 8.17 19.06
CA LEU A 123 -26.31 9.52 19.63
C LEU A 123 -27.70 10.09 19.84
N THR A 124 -27.95 10.60 21.03
CA THR A 124 -29.24 11.19 21.42
C THR A 124 -29.04 12.63 21.89
N VAL A 125 -29.68 13.57 21.20
CA VAL A 125 -29.64 14.99 21.50
C VAL A 125 -30.77 15.36 22.46
N ASN A 126 -30.48 16.10 23.53
CA ASN A 126 -31.49 16.65 24.45
C ASN A 126 -32.52 15.63 24.96
N SER A 127 -32.08 14.38 25.18
CA SER A 127 -32.93 13.24 25.58
C SER A 127 -34.18 13.07 24.70
N SER A 128 -34.12 13.48 23.44
CA SER A 128 -35.18 13.19 22.47
C SER A 128 -35.34 11.69 22.31
N LYS A 129 -36.56 11.21 22.02
CA LYS A 129 -36.76 9.79 21.67
C LYS A 129 -36.07 9.41 20.36
N ASN A 130 -35.74 10.39 19.52
CA ASN A 130 -35.03 10.19 18.26
C ASN A 130 -33.52 10.10 18.54
N PHE A 131 -32.91 9.02 18.07
CA PHE A 131 -31.47 8.82 18.14
C PHE A 131 -30.90 8.63 16.73
N THR A 132 -29.69 9.11 16.52
CA THR A 132 -28.92 8.91 15.29
C THR A 132 -28.05 7.68 15.46
N VAL A 133 -28.15 6.72 14.54
CA VAL A 133 -27.33 5.50 14.55
C VAL A 133 -26.17 5.65 13.58
N LEU A 134 -24.95 5.53 14.10
CA LEU A 134 -23.72 5.49 13.32
C LEU A 134 -23.17 4.06 13.34
N ASN A 135 -23.08 3.46 12.17
CA ASN A 135 -22.60 2.09 11.98
C ASN A 135 -21.20 2.13 11.36
N PHE A 136 -20.19 1.73 12.11
CA PHE A 136 -18.81 1.66 11.65
C PHE A 136 -18.46 0.21 11.37
N LYS A 137 -18.29 -0.12 10.09
CA LYS A 137 -17.88 -1.45 9.66
C LYS A 137 -16.38 -1.51 9.49
N ARG A 138 -15.74 -2.48 10.14
CA ARG A 138 -14.30 -2.76 10.01
C ARG A 138 -14.10 -4.21 9.61
N ARG A 139 -13.05 -4.46 8.85
CA ARG A 139 -12.63 -5.82 8.48
C ARG A 139 -11.28 -6.10 9.09
N LYS A 140 -11.20 -6.96 10.11
CA LYS A 140 -9.94 -7.32 10.77
C LYS A 140 -9.35 -8.55 10.10
N MET A 141 -8.08 -8.50 9.74
CA MET A 141 -7.33 -9.69 9.37
C MET A 141 -6.87 -10.39 10.66
N CYS A 142 -7.28 -11.64 10.85
CA CYS A 142 -6.81 -12.50 11.92
C CYS A 142 -6.10 -13.70 11.34
N TYR A 143 -4.90 -13.99 11.87
CA TYR A 143 -4.11 -15.14 11.46
C TYR A 143 -3.93 -16.10 12.62
N LYS A 144 -3.87 -17.38 12.32
CA LYS A 144 -3.49 -18.42 13.25
C LYS A 144 -2.04 -18.18 13.67
N LYS A 145 -1.81 -18.06 14.98
CA LYS A 145 -0.46 -18.06 15.52
C LYS A 145 0.03 -19.49 15.45
N LEU A 146 1.16 -19.71 14.76
CA LEU A 146 1.91 -20.94 14.94
C LEU A 146 2.25 -21.01 16.42
N GLU A 147 1.78 -22.05 17.10
CA GLU A 147 2.29 -22.35 18.43
C GLU A 147 3.80 -22.51 18.26
N GLU A 148 4.56 -21.54 18.74
CA GLU A 148 5.97 -21.78 19.04
C GLU A 148 5.94 -22.88 20.08
N VAL A 149 6.11 -24.12 19.61
CA VAL A 149 6.47 -25.24 20.45
C VAL A 149 7.71 -24.77 21.19
N LYS A 150 7.51 -24.33 22.44
CA LYS A 150 8.58 -24.22 23.42
C LYS A 150 9.21 -25.60 23.44
N THR A 151 10.29 -25.77 22.69
CA THR A 151 11.20 -26.89 22.80
C THR A 151 11.92 -26.68 24.12
N SER A 152 11.21 -26.95 25.22
CA SER A 152 11.88 -27.37 26.44
C SER A 152 12.63 -28.64 26.08
N ALA A 153 13.94 -28.58 26.23
CA ALA A 153 14.89 -29.64 25.92
C ALA A 153 14.52 -31.00 26.54
N LEU A 154 15.04 -32.06 25.91
CA LEU A 154 14.94 -33.50 26.24
C LEU A 154 13.55 -34.10 25.93
N ASP A 155 13.39 -35.03 24.98
CA ASP A 155 14.06 -36.33 24.94
C ASP A 155 14.32 -36.86 23.52
N LYS A 156 15.36 -37.69 23.42
CA LYS A 156 15.80 -38.44 22.24
C LYS A 156 14.76 -39.48 21.80
N ASN A 157 14.79 -39.78 20.50
CA ASN A 157 14.21 -40.93 19.81
C ASN A 157 12.68 -40.87 19.56
N SER A 158 12.29 -40.36 18.39
CA SER A 158 11.42 -41.12 17.49
C SER A 158 11.53 -40.59 16.06
N SER A 159 11.32 -41.51 15.12
CA SER A 159 11.61 -41.47 13.69
C SER A 159 11.10 -40.24 12.92
N ARG A 160 11.98 -39.75 12.03
CA ARG A 160 11.71 -39.06 10.76
C ARG A 160 10.30 -39.35 10.21
N THR A 161 9.46 -38.32 10.16
CA THR A 161 8.42 -38.17 9.14
C THR A 161 8.55 -36.78 8.53
N ILE A 162 8.95 -36.81 7.27
CA ILE A 162 9.00 -35.68 6.34
C ILE A 162 7.56 -35.23 6.09
N TYR A 163 7.25 -33.97 6.41
CA TYR A 163 6.11 -33.29 5.80
C TYR A 163 6.51 -31.86 5.41
N ASP A 164 6.27 -31.58 4.14
CA ASP A 164 6.60 -30.42 3.32
C ASP A 164 5.69 -29.22 3.69
N PRO A 165 6.22 -28.02 4.00
CA PRO A 165 5.41 -26.83 4.20
C PRO A 165 5.52 -25.91 2.99
N VAL A 166 4.68 -26.17 1.98
CA VAL A 166 4.29 -25.14 1.01
C VAL A 166 3.19 -24.29 1.67
N HIS A 167 3.36 -22.97 1.66
CA HIS A 167 2.45 -21.91 2.16
C HIS A 167 2.71 -21.31 3.55
N ALA A 168 3.97 -21.10 3.92
CA ALA A 168 4.32 -19.91 4.70
C ALA A 168 4.56 -18.74 3.74
N ALA A 169 4.02 -17.55 4.02
CA ALA A 169 4.41 -16.32 3.33
C ALA A 169 5.95 -16.17 3.39
N PRO A 170 6.69 -16.22 2.26
CA PRO A 170 8.14 -16.28 2.30
C PRO A 170 8.72 -14.88 2.28
N THR A 171 8.90 -14.23 3.43
CA THR A 171 9.59 -12.92 3.47
C THR A 171 11.09 -13.02 3.74
N THR A 172 11.63 -14.22 3.93
CA THR A 172 13.10 -14.45 3.93
C THR A 172 13.58 -14.87 2.54
N SER A 173 12.94 -15.89 1.95
CA SER A 173 13.36 -16.44 0.64
C SER A 173 13.19 -15.43 -0.51
N THR A 174 12.05 -14.75 -0.62
CA THR A 174 11.79 -13.76 -1.69
C THR A 174 12.71 -12.54 -1.58
N ARG A 175 13.02 -12.08 -0.36
CA ARG A 175 13.99 -10.99 -0.15
C ARG A 175 15.40 -11.42 -0.57
N VAL A 176 15.81 -12.64 -0.21
CA VAL A 176 17.10 -13.19 -0.62
C VAL A 176 17.18 -13.37 -2.15
N PHE A 177 16.09 -13.81 -2.79
CA PHE A 177 16.02 -13.88 -4.25
C PHE A 177 16.16 -12.50 -4.92
N TYR A 178 15.45 -11.48 -4.45
CA TYR A 178 15.58 -10.13 -5.00
C TYR A 178 16.97 -9.52 -4.76
N ILE A 179 17.58 -9.77 -3.60
CA ILE A 179 18.96 -9.34 -3.32
C ILE A 179 19.94 -10.04 -4.27
N SER A 180 19.80 -11.35 -4.44
CA SER A 180 20.65 -12.14 -5.35
C SER A 180 20.52 -11.69 -6.80
N VAL A 181 19.29 -11.53 -7.29
CA VAL A 181 19.02 -11.03 -8.65
C VAL A 181 19.58 -9.62 -8.84
N GLY A 182 19.40 -8.73 -7.85
CA GLY A 182 19.95 -7.38 -7.90
C GLY A 182 21.48 -7.36 -7.98
N VAL A 183 22.16 -8.19 -7.19
CA VAL A 183 23.63 -8.31 -7.23
C VAL A 183 24.11 -8.89 -8.56
N CYS A 184 23.47 -9.95 -9.06
CA CYS A 184 23.78 -10.52 -10.38
C CYS A 184 23.60 -9.49 -11.51
N CYS A 185 22.50 -8.74 -11.51
CA CYS A 185 22.27 -7.67 -12.49
C CYS A 185 23.36 -6.59 -12.41
N ALA A 186 23.72 -6.13 -11.22
CA ALA A 186 24.75 -5.11 -11.04
C ALA A 186 26.12 -5.56 -11.57
N VAL A 187 26.52 -6.81 -11.30
CA VAL A 187 27.78 -7.37 -11.81
C VAL A 187 27.78 -7.44 -13.34
N ILE A 188 26.69 -7.91 -13.95
CA ILE A 188 26.57 -7.97 -15.42
C ILE A 188 26.67 -6.57 -16.04
N PHE A 189 25.98 -5.58 -15.47
CA PHE A 189 26.06 -4.19 -15.94
C PHE A 189 27.48 -3.61 -15.81
N LEU A 190 28.18 -3.87 -14.71
CA LEU A 190 29.57 -3.42 -14.54
C LEU A 190 30.51 -4.04 -15.58
N VAL A 191 30.41 -5.34 -15.85
CA VAL A 191 31.22 -6.00 -16.88
C VAL A 191 30.92 -5.42 -18.26
N ALA A 192 29.65 -5.20 -18.60
CA ALA A 192 29.26 -4.60 -19.87
C ALA A 192 29.82 -3.18 -20.03
N ILE A 193 29.80 -2.36 -18.98
CA ILE A 193 30.39 -1.01 -18.99
C ILE A 193 31.90 -1.09 -19.18
N ILE A 194 32.60 -1.99 -18.47
CA ILE A 194 34.05 -2.17 -18.63
C ILE A 194 34.38 -2.59 -20.07
N LEU A 195 33.65 -3.55 -20.63
CA LEU A 195 33.83 -3.97 -22.03
C LEU A 195 33.55 -2.83 -23.01
N ALA A 196 32.50 -2.04 -22.79
CA ALA A 196 32.19 -0.88 -23.61
C ALA A 196 33.30 0.19 -23.54
N VAL A 197 33.82 0.47 -22.34
CA VAL A 197 34.94 1.42 -22.15
C VAL A 197 36.22 0.89 -22.78
N LEU A 198 36.52 -0.40 -22.65
CA LEU A 198 37.68 -1.03 -23.31
C LEU A 198 37.53 -1.02 -24.83
N HIS A 199 36.34 -1.30 -25.36
CA HIS A 199 36.05 -1.18 -26.78
C HIS A 199 36.22 0.26 -27.27
N LEU A 200 35.66 1.24 -26.56
CA LEU A 200 35.81 2.67 -26.89
C LEU A 200 37.27 3.13 -26.79
N HIS A 201 38.01 2.69 -25.78
CA HIS A 201 39.43 3.01 -25.63
C HIS A 201 40.28 2.30 -26.69
N SER A 202 39.92 1.09 -27.09
CA SER A 202 40.57 0.36 -28.18
C SER A 202 40.31 1.04 -29.52
N MET A 203 39.06 1.42 -29.82
CA MET A 203 38.72 2.19 -31.02
C MET A 203 39.43 3.56 -31.04
N LYS A 204 39.47 4.24 -29.89
CA LYS A 204 40.18 5.52 -29.74
C LYS A 204 41.71 5.36 -29.90
N ARG A 205 42.28 4.21 -29.52
CA ARG A 205 43.70 3.92 -29.74
C ARG A 205 43.98 3.57 -31.20
N ILE A 206 43.09 2.85 -31.87
CA ILE A 206 43.18 2.55 -33.31
C ILE A 206 43.10 3.84 -34.14
N GLU A 207 42.18 4.75 -33.80
CA GLU A 207 42.06 6.05 -34.48
C GLU A 207 43.31 6.94 -34.26
N LEU A 208 43.96 6.85 -33.09
CA LEU A 208 45.22 7.56 -32.81
C LEU A 208 46.43 6.95 -33.56
N ASP A 209 46.44 5.62 -33.75
CA ASP A 209 47.51 4.92 -34.48
C ASP A 209 47.41 5.17 -36.00
N ASP A 210 46.19 5.19 -36.56
CA ASP A 210 45.94 5.54 -37.97
C ASP A 210 46.24 7.02 -38.27
N SER A 211 45.98 7.93 -37.33
CA SER A 211 46.30 9.35 -37.51
C SER A 211 47.80 9.67 -37.38
N ILE A 212 48.58 8.84 -36.68
CA ILE A 212 50.05 8.92 -36.69
C ILE A 212 50.61 8.31 -38.00
N SER A 213 49.98 7.25 -38.52
CA SER A 213 50.38 6.55 -39.75
C SER A 213 50.17 7.37 -41.03
N ALA A 214 49.24 8.34 -41.04
CA ALA A 214 48.98 9.21 -42.18
C ALA A 214 50.03 10.32 -42.43
N SER A 215 51.08 10.43 -41.60
CA SER A 215 52.10 11.48 -41.71
C SER A 215 53.38 11.07 -42.48
N SER A 216 53.44 9.87 -43.06
CA SER A 216 54.59 9.39 -43.84
C SER A 216 54.17 8.69 -45.13
N SER A 217 53.78 9.45 -46.15
CA SER A 217 54.12 9.16 -47.56
C SER A 217 53.45 10.16 -48.51
N SER A 218 54.23 11.13 -48.98
CA SER A 218 53.93 11.87 -50.19
C SER A 218 55.12 11.73 -51.14
N GLN A 219 54.89 11.14 -52.32
CA GLN A 219 55.42 11.55 -53.64
C GLN A 219 55.35 10.40 -54.68
N GLY A 220 54.90 10.74 -55.90
CA GLY A 220 55.12 9.96 -57.14
C GLY A 220 53.84 9.40 -57.78
N LEU A 221 53.01 10.17 -58.51
CA LEU A 221 53.09 10.55 -59.94
C LEU A 221 52.52 9.50 -60.94
N SER A 222 51.68 10.03 -61.87
CA SER A 222 51.25 9.57 -63.21
C SER A 222 50.02 8.65 -63.43
N GLN A 223 49.08 9.22 -64.22
CA GLN A 223 47.84 8.77 -64.90
C GLN A 223 48.04 7.76 -66.07
N PRO A 224 47.04 7.31 -66.89
CA PRO A 224 45.55 7.34 -66.82
C PRO A 224 44.78 6.06 -67.36
N SER A 225 43.43 6.12 -67.31
CA SER A 225 42.39 5.39 -68.13
C SER A 225 42.13 3.90 -67.82
N THR A 226 40.89 3.37 -67.67
CA THR A 226 39.70 3.40 -68.55
C THR A 226 38.41 2.91 -67.83
N GLN A 227 37.25 3.51 -68.17
CA GLN A 227 35.88 2.91 -68.30
C GLN A 227 35.15 2.33 -67.06
N THR A 228 33.84 2.46 -66.79
CA THR A 228 32.68 3.18 -67.36
C THR A 228 31.54 3.14 -66.32
N THR A 229 30.77 4.24 -66.28
CA THR A 229 29.48 4.56 -65.67
C THR A 229 28.39 3.46 -65.68
N GLN A 230 27.58 3.32 -64.61
CA GLN A 230 26.11 3.55 -64.67
C GLN A 230 25.38 3.37 -63.33
N TYR A 231 24.79 4.48 -62.87
CA TYR A 231 23.65 4.55 -61.94
C TYR A 231 22.33 4.33 -62.71
N LEU A 232 21.31 3.75 -62.06
CA LEU A 232 19.85 3.92 -62.33
C LEU A 232 19.09 3.25 -61.15
N ARG A 233 18.63 4.01 -60.15
CA ARG A 233 17.28 4.63 -59.96
C ARG A 233 16.13 3.62 -59.77
N ALA A 234 15.38 3.83 -58.69
CA ALA A 234 14.16 3.13 -58.32
C ALA A 234 12.93 3.75 -58.98
N ASP A 235 12.01 2.92 -59.47
CA ASP A 235 10.64 3.33 -59.83
C ASP A 235 9.62 2.24 -59.42
N THR A 236 8.61 2.69 -58.68
CA THR A 236 7.31 2.04 -58.41
C THR A 236 6.41 2.06 -59.65
N PRO A 237 5.47 1.12 -59.82
CA PRO A 237 4.30 1.34 -60.66
C PRO A 237 3.00 1.42 -59.84
N ASN A 238 2.21 2.47 -60.12
CA ASN A 238 0.83 2.64 -59.68
C ASN A 238 -0.12 2.55 -60.89
N ASN A 239 -1.07 1.62 -60.81
CA ASN A 239 -2.50 1.71 -61.14
C ASN A 239 -3.05 1.79 -62.59
N ALA A 240 -4.22 1.12 -62.73
CA ALA A 240 -5.39 1.34 -63.62
C ALA A 240 -5.31 0.86 -65.09
N THR A 241 -6.31 0.25 -65.75
CA THR A 241 -7.75 -0.11 -65.56
C THR A 241 -8.16 -0.91 -66.86
N PRO A 242 -9.41 -0.98 -67.38
CA PRO A 242 -10.61 -1.75 -66.98
C PRO A 242 -11.27 -2.59 -68.13
N ILE A 243 -12.44 -3.21 -67.84
CA ILE A 243 -13.55 -3.74 -68.75
C ILE A 243 -13.16 -4.91 -69.68
N THR A 244 -13.92 -6.01 -69.85
CA THR A 244 -15.37 -6.24 -69.99
C THR A 244 -15.77 -7.62 -69.48
#